data_AF-A0A0M4E3Q1-F1
#
_entry.id   AF-A0A0M4E3Q1-F1
#
_cell.length_a   1.000
_cell.length_b   1.000
_cell.length_c   1.000
_cell.angle_alpha   90.00
_cell.angle_beta   90.00
_cell.angle_gamma   90.00
#
_symmetry.space_group_name_H-M   'P 1'
#
loop_
_entity.id
_entity.type
_entity.pdbx_description
1 polymer ?
#
loop_
_entity_poly.entity_id
_entity_poly.type
_entity_poly.pdbx_seq_one_letter_code
_entity_poly.pdbx_strand_id
1 'polypeptide(L)'
;METLIGITMNWTHVKQSYRSGVQLFIITVLISFFGASKQDCVWYGVCNTDAYNHNQYCVYNGTPRAMPKNGIELLKERCNFLLESGETDFCCDIEQVKVLNTNVKLAAAILERCPSCMANLIRHICEFTCSPHQSEFAKVVSTKQKGEMSYVTALDLHITAEYLNKTYDSCSQVSVPQTGQLAFDLMCGAYPASRCSPTKWFNFMGNVDNVYVPFQITYVQHSMNSTIDGYTPLNPKTTPCNEAVNGQLPACSCSDCDLSCPVAPPQPNLPDQLKIAGFDAFTVIMTVVFCVGMIVFLMGTFLFTKESINDEDFIGNDGVTDDSMYRQEPRYFEKLGARTEFFMELIFTKWGTLFASYPWTTLLGGAVIVVILGFGISVVEITTDPVELWASPSSRSRLEKDFFDTKFQPFFRIEQVIIKAVRQPNIIHNTSNGPITFGPIFGKEFLADVLDLQNGIKNINATGYFLKDICYAPLKGSNSDIDESDCVIQSIWGYFKDDKERLEDHDTDNGFN
;
A
#
# COMPACT_ATOMS: atom_id res chain seq x y z
N MET A 1 48.74 -27.59 -96.65
CA MET A 1 49.24 -28.86 -97.21
C MET A 1 49.71 -29.69 -96.02
N GLU A 2 48.98 -30.77 -95.74
CA GLU A 2 49.31 -31.89 -94.85
C GLU A 2 50.80 -32.32 -94.98
N THR A 3 51.54 -32.87 -93.99
CA THR A 3 51.23 -33.91 -92.99
C THR A 3 52.42 -34.13 -92.01
N LEU A 4 52.15 -34.88 -90.93
CA LEU A 4 52.97 -35.93 -90.26
C LEU A 4 53.70 -35.65 -88.90
N ILE A 5 53.01 -36.10 -87.83
CA ILE A 5 53.39 -37.02 -86.71
C ILE A 5 54.64 -36.77 -85.86
N GLY A 6 54.45 -36.80 -84.52
CA GLY A 6 55.46 -37.22 -83.53
C GLY A 6 54.98 -37.13 -82.08
N ILE A 7 54.52 -38.24 -81.50
CA ILE A 7 54.19 -38.38 -80.07
C ILE A 7 55.46 -38.76 -79.29
N THR A 8 55.81 -38.00 -78.25
CA THR A 8 56.74 -38.44 -77.19
C THR A 8 56.19 -38.03 -75.81
N MET A 9 55.94 -39.03 -74.95
CA MET A 9 55.66 -38.86 -73.52
C MET A 9 56.97 -38.59 -72.78
N ASN A 10 57.01 -37.54 -71.95
CA ASN A 10 58.15 -37.25 -71.08
C ASN A 10 57.75 -37.33 -69.60
N TRP A 11 58.40 -38.25 -68.89
CA TRP A 11 58.21 -38.58 -67.47
C TRP A 11 59.13 -37.71 -66.60
N THR A 12 58.72 -36.48 -66.25
CA THR A 12 59.49 -35.63 -65.31
C THR A 12 58.63 -34.76 -64.39
N HIS A 13 57.45 -35.21 -63.95
CA HIS A 13 56.61 -34.45 -63.01
C HIS A 13 56.33 -35.11 -61.65
N VAL A 14 56.95 -36.26 -61.34
CA VAL A 14 56.56 -37.05 -60.15
C VAL A 14 57.39 -36.72 -58.88
N LYS A 15 58.58 -36.10 -58.99
CA LYS A 15 59.46 -35.91 -57.82
C LYS A 15 59.27 -34.62 -57.01
N GLN A 16 58.49 -33.66 -57.49
CA GLN A 16 58.28 -32.36 -56.81
C GLN A 16 56.90 -32.21 -56.15
N SER A 17 56.03 -33.22 -56.27
CA SER A 17 54.71 -33.24 -55.59
C SER A 17 54.78 -33.91 -54.20
N TYR A 18 55.71 -34.84 -54.00
CA TYR A 18 55.78 -35.64 -52.77
C TYR A 18 56.29 -34.85 -51.55
N ARG A 19 57.17 -33.86 -51.76
CA ARG A 19 57.77 -33.07 -50.65
C ARG A 19 56.83 -31.97 -50.12
N SER A 20 56.01 -31.37 -50.99
CA SER A 20 54.97 -30.42 -50.59
C SER A 20 53.75 -31.11 -49.99
N GLY A 21 53.39 -32.31 -50.45
CA GLY A 21 52.29 -33.09 -49.86
C GLY A 21 52.53 -33.51 -48.42
N VAL A 22 53.76 -33.93 -48.09
CA VAL A 22 54.12 -34.35 -46.73
C VAL A 22 54.21 -33.16 -45.76
N GLN A 23 54.69 -31.99 -46.20
CA GLN A 23 54.68 -30.77 -45.37
C GLN A 23 53.27 -30.25 -45.12
N LEU A 24 52.37 -30.32 -46.11
CA LEU A 24 50.96 -29.93 -45.93
C LEU A 24 50.22 -30.89 -44.98
N PHE A 25 50.52 -32.19 -45.07
CA PHE A 25 49.94 -33.21 -44.20
C PHE A 25 50.44 -33.08 -42.74
N ILE A 26 51.72 -32.78 -42.54
CA ILE A 26 52.27 -32.54 -41.19
C ILE A 26 51.72 -31.24 -40.59
N ILE A 27 51.53 -30.18 -41.38
CA ILE A 27 50.93 -28.92 -40.90
C ILE A 27 49.44 -29.10 -40.56
N THR A 28 48.68 -29.85 -41.37
CA THR A 28 47.26 -30.15 -41.06
C THR A 28 47.10 -31.09 -39.87
N VAL A 29 48.01 -32.06 -39.68
CA VAL A 29 48.06 -32.91 -38.48
C VAL A 29 48.45 -32.09 -37.25
N LEU A 30 49.43 -31.19 -37.34
CA LEU A 30 49.79 -30.30 -36.22
C LEU A 30 48.66 -29.32 -35.86
N ILE A 31 47.94 -28.78 -36.84
CA ILE A 31 46.78 -27.90 -36.60
C ILE A 31 45.59 -28.68 -36.01
N SER A 32 45.41 -29.96 -36.36
CA SER A 32 44.39 -30.82 -35.72
C SER A 32 44.79 -31.31 -34.33
N PHE A 33 46.07 -31.27 -33.95
CA PHE A 33 46.53 -31.47 -32.57
C PHE A 33 46.37 -30.23 -31.69
N PHE A 34 46.28 -29.03 -32.28
CA PHE A 34 45.87 -27.80 -31.58
C PHE A 34 44.36 -27.56 -31.73
N GLY A 35 43.55 -28.55 -31.33
CA GLY A 35 42.17 -28.26 -30.97
C GLY A 35 42.20 -27.39 -29.71
N ALA A 36 41.90 -26.09 -29.83
CA ALA A 36 41.65 -25.27 -28.67
C ALA A 36 40.57 -25.97 -27.83
N SER A 37 40.93 -26.41 -26.62
CA SER A 37 39.98 -26.95 -25.65
C SER A 37 38.87 -25.92 -25.49
N LYS A 38 37.68 -26.23 -25.98
CA LYS A 38 36.50 -25.40 -25.80
C LYS A 38 36.15 -25.47 -24.31
N GLN A 39 36.45 -24.40 -23.59
CA GLN A 39 36.09 -24.25 -22.17
C GLN A 39 34.75 -23.54 -22.17
N ASP A 40 33.68 -24.31 -22.04
CA ASP A 40 32.31 -23.79 -22.16
C ASP A 40 31.65 -23.63 -20.76
N CYS A 41 32.11 -24.40 -19.77
CA CYS A 41 31.68 -24.31 -18.37
C CYS A 41 32.78 -23.72 -17.47
N VAL A 42 32.38 -23.11 -16.34
CA VAL A 42 33.30 -22.65 -15.27
C VAL A 42 33.18 -23.45 -13.97
N TRP A 43 32.05 -24.14 -13.77
CA TRP A 43 31.86 -25.06 -12.65
C TRP A 43 31.04 -26.29 -13.04
N TYR A 44 31.08 -27.32 -12.20
CA TYR A 44 30.23 -28.51 -12.33
C TYR A 44 30.19 -29.30 -11.02
N GLY A 45 29.00 -29.47 -10.44
CA GLY A 45 28.78 -30.19 -9.18
C GLY A 45 29.01 -29.35 -7.92
N VAL A 46 28.65 -29.93 -6.75
CA VAL A 46 28.78 -29.30 -5.43
C VAL A 46 29.97 -29.90 -4.68
N CYS A 47 30.90 -29.05 -4.23
CA CYS A 47 32.15 -29.48 -3.60
C CYS A 47 32.28 -29.11 -2.13
N ASN A 48 31.62 -28.04 -1.70
CA ASN A 48 31.68 -27.59 -0.32
C ASN A 48 30.29 -27.14 0.16
N THR A 49 30.09 -27.25 1.46
CA THR A 49 28.94 -26.69 2.17
C THR A 49 29.52 -25.87 3.33
N ASP A 50 29.13 -24.61 3.44
CA ASP A 50 29.63 -23.72 4.49
C ASP A 50 28.92 -23.95 5.84
N ALA A 51 29.27 -23.15 6.85
CA ALA A 51 28.68 -23.24 8.19
C ALA A 51 27.18 -22.87 8.24
N TYR A 52 26.67 -22.17 7.23
CA TYR A 52 25.27 -21.74 7.08
C TYR A 52 24.47 -22.69 6.18
N ASN A 53 25.03 -23.85 5.82
CA ASN A 53 24.46 -24.83 4.88
C ASN A 53 24.34 -24.34 3.42
N HIS A 54 25.14 -23.36 3.03
CA HIS A 54 25.23 -22.94 1.64
C HIS A 54 26.15 -23.85 0.84
N ASN A 55 25.68 -24.28 -0.33
CA ASN A 55 26.44 -25.12 -1.24
C ASN A 55 27.28 -24.28 -2.20
N GLN A 56 28.55 -24.64 -2.32
CA GLN A 56 29.53 -23.99 -3.20
C GLN A 56 30.00 -24.96 -4.29
N TYR A 57 30.09 -24.45 -5.51
CA TYR A 57 30.29 -25.28 -6.71
C TYR A 57 31.77 -25.60 -6.96
N CYS A 58 32.02 -26.76 -7.55
CA CYS A 58 33.35 -27.22 -7.94
C CYS A 58 33.85 -26.49 -9.18
N VAL A 59 35.11 -26.09 -9.20
CA VAL A 59 35.74 -25.51 -10.40
C VAL A 59 35.81 -26.56 -11.50
N TYR A 60 35.36 -26.22 -12.71
CA TYR A 60 35.37 -27.12 -13.86
C TYR A 60 35.45 -26.33 -15.16
N ASN A 61 36.53 -26.50 -15.91
CA ASN A 61 36.78 -25.80 -17.17
C ASN A 61 36.58 -26.72 -18.40
N GLY A 62 35.63 -27.65 -18.32
CA GLY A 62 35.37 -28.61 -19.40
C GLY A 62 34.17 -28.24 -20.27
N THR A 63 33.76 -29.18 -21.12
CA THR A 63 32.55 -29.05 -21.96
C THR A 63 31.29 -29.37 -21.16
N PRO A 64 30.10 -28.92 -21.61
CA PRO A 64 28.83 -29.22 -20.97
C PRO A 64 28.55 -30.73 -21.01
N ARG A 65 27.74 -31.23 -20.07
CA ARG A 65 27.43 -32.66 -19.94
C ARG A 65 25.94 -32.91 -20.13
N ALA A 66 25.61 -34.03 -20.77
CA ALA A 66 24.23 -34.45 -20.97
C ALA A 66 23.49 -34.61 -19.63
N MET A 67 22.36 -33.91 -19.48
CA MET A 67 21.56 -33.96 -18.25
C MET A 67 20.66 -35.21 -18.24
N PRO A 68 20.60 -35.98 -17.13
CA PRO A 68 19.69 -37.12 -17.02
C PRO A 68 18.22 -36.68 -17.03
N LYS A 69 17.30 -37.57 -17.44
CA LYS A 69 15.85 -37.27 -17.51
C LYS A 69 15.29 -36.66 -16.22
N ASN A 70 15.68 -37.20 -15.06
CA ASN A 70 15.25 -36.68 -13.76
C ASN A 70 15.73 -35.24 -13.51
N GLY A 71 16.94 -34.88 -14.00
CA GLY A 71 17.44 -33.51 -13.91
C GLY A 71 16.73 -32.56 -14.86
N ILE A 72 16.34 -33.03 -16.05
CA ILE A 72 15.53 -32.25 -17.00
C ILE A 72 14.15 -31.91 -16.40
N GLU A 73 13.52 -32.84 -15.68
CA GLU A 73 12.25 -32.57 -14.98
C GLU A 73 12.39 -31.49 -13.90
N LEU A 74 13.50 -31.48 -13.15
CA LEU A 74 13.78 -30.44 -12.16
C LEU A 74 14.09 -29.09 -12.81
N LEU A 75 14.79 -29.08 -13.94
CA LEU A 75 15.05 -27.86 -14.72
C LEU A 75 13.75 -27.25 -15.26
N LYS A 76 12.76 -28.07 -15.65
CA LYS A 76 11.46 -27.58 -16.14
C LYS A 76 10.69 -26.76 -15.10
N GLU A 77 10.90 -27.02 -13.80
CA GLU A 77 10.18 -26.34 -12.73
C GLU A 77 10.42 -24.81 -12.74
N ARG A 78 11.64 -24.37 -13.06
CA ARG A 78 12.05 -22.96 -12.97
C ARG A 78 12.80 -22.45 -14.20
N CYS A 79 13.56 -23.30 -14.87
CA CYS A 79 14.43 -22.97 -16.00
C CYS A 79 13.92 -23.53 -17.34
N ASN A 80 12.60 -23.65 -17.52
CA ASN A 80 12.02 -24.25 -18.73
C ASN A 80 12.53 -23.62 -20.05
N PHE A 81 12.86 -22.32 -20.03
CA PHE A 81 13.37 -21.58 -21.18
C PHE A 81 14.71 -22.12 -21.72
N LEU A 82 15.55 -22.75 -20.89
CA LEU A 82 16.81 -23.38 -21.32
C LEU A 82 16.56 -24.63 -22.19
N LEU A 83 15.37 -25.23 -22.09
CA LEU A 83 15.02 -26.45 -22.82
C LEU A 83 14.33 -26.15 -24.17
N GLU A 84 13.94 -24.90 -24.41
CA GLU A 84 13.20 -24.50 -25.63
C GLU A 84 14.06 -24.63 -26.89
N SER A 85 15.38 -24.47 -26.77
CA SER A 85 16.35 -24.57 -27.86
C SER A 85 16.70 -26.02 -28.25
N GLY A 86 16.14 -27.02 -27.54
CA GLY A 86 16.46 -28.44 -27.77
C GLY A 86 17.85 -28.87 -27.27
N GLU A 87 18.48 -28.05 -26.42
CA GLU A 87 19.77 -28.36 -25.80
C GLU A 87 19.64 -29.52 -24.82
N THR A 88 20.61 -30.46 -24.87
CA THR A 88 20.66 -31.63 -23.98
C THR A 88 21.81 -31.56 -22.98
N ASP A 89 22.80 -30.71 -23.26
CA ASP A 89 24.05 -30.63 -22.52
C ASP A 89 24.08 -29.33 -21.71
N PHE A 90 24.38 -29.44 -20.42
CA PHE A 90 24.34 -28.32 -19.47
C PHE A 90 25.60 -28.28 -18.61
N CYS A 91 25.92 -27.10 -18.08
CA CYS A 91 27.05 -26.90 -17.16
C CYS A 91 26.67 -27.13 -15.68
N CYS A 92 25.63 -27.91 -15.41
CA CYS A 92 25.21 -28.25 -14.06
C CYS A 92 24.82 -29.73 -13.91
N ASP A 93 24.79 -30.21 -12.66
CA ASP A 93 24.31 -31.55 -12.30
C ASP A 93 22.95 -31.52 -11.58
N ILE A 94 22.41 -32.71 -11.28
CA ILE A 94 21.10 -32.85 -10.62
C ILE A 94 21.09 -32.17 -9.24
N GLU A 95 22.19 -32.27 -8.48
CA GLU A 95 22.26 -31.72 -7.13
C GLU A 95 22.29 -30.19 -7.18
N GLN A 96 23.01 -29.57 -8.12
CA GLN A 96 22.98 -28.12 -8.34
C GLN A 96 21.58 -27.62 -8.69
N VAL A 97 20.82 -28.35 -9.51
CA VAL A 97 19.43 -27.97 -9.84
C VAL A 97 18.51 -28.09 -8.60
N LYS A 98 18.70 -29.10 -7.74
CA LYS A 98 17.95 -29.20 -6.47
C LYS A 98 18.26 -28.03 -5.53
N VAL A 99 19.54 -27.65 -5.43
CA VAL A 99 19.97 -26.49 -4.64
C VAL A 99 19.34 -25.21 -5.19
N LEU A 100 19.38 -25.02 -6.51
CA LEU A 100 18.75 -23.90 -7.19
C LEU A 100 17.25 -23.82 -6.85
N ASN A 101 16.49 -24.89 -7.03
CA ASN A 101 15.05 -24.90 -6.76
C ASN A 101 14.74 -24.67 -5.26
N THR A 102 15.65 -25.06 -4.36
CA THR A 102 15.50 -24.81 -2.92
C THR A 102 15.72 -23.34 -2.58
N ASN A 103 16.80 -22.73 -3.07
CA ASN A 103 17.13 -21.33 -2.79
C ASN A 103 16.09 -20.37 -3.43
N VAL A 104 15.59 -20.71 -4.62
CA VAL A 104 14.57 -19.93 -5.32
C VAL A 104 13.24 -19.87 -4.56
N LYS A 105 12.92 -20.86 -3.71
CA LYS A 105 11.69 -20.81 -2.88
C LYS A 105 11.65 -19.63 -1.92
N LEU A 106 12.81 -19.23 -1.40
CA LEU A 106 12.90 -18.07 -0.51
C LEU A 106 12.56 -16.77 -1.27
N ALA A 107 13.13 -16.58 -2.46
CA ALA A 107 12.82 -15.45 -3.32
C ALA A 107 11.35 -15.49 -3.81
N ALA A 108 10.83 -16.69 -4.11
CA ALA A 108 9.45 -16.89 -4.55
C ALA A 108 8.45 -16.44 -3.48
N ALA A 109 8.70 -16.71 -2.20
CA ALA A 109 7.84 -16.26 -1.10
C ALA A 109 7.61 -14.73 -1.09
N ILE A 110 8.53 -13.96 -1.67
CA ILE A 110 8.47 -12.49 -1.75
C ILE A 110 7.96 -12.04 -3.12
N LEU A 111 8.48 -12.61 -4.22
CA LEU A 111 8.29 -12.08 -5.58
C LEU A 111 7.26 -12.83 -6.43
N GLU A 112 6.76 -14.00 -6.01
CA GLU A 112 5.87 -14.85 -6.81
C GLU A 112 4.50 -14.22 -7.10
N ARG A 113 4.13 -13.17 -6.35
CA ARG A 113 2.94 -12.34 -6.65
C ARG A 113 2.98 -11.67 -8.02
N CYS A 114 4.19 -11.40 -8.54
CA CYS A 114 4.39 -10.87 -9.89
C CYS A 114 5.20 -11.86 -10.73
N PRO A 115 4.54 -12.70 -11.55
CA PRO A 115 5.21 -13.72 -12.36
C PRO A 115 6.29 -13.16 -13.29
N SER A 116 6.08 -11.98 -13.88
CA SER A 116 7.06 -11.35 -14.78
C SER A 116 8.35 -10.97 -14.06
N CYS A 117 8.24 -10.40 -12.85
CA CYS A 117 9.39 -10.13 -11.98
C CYS A 117 10.15 -11.41 -11.65
N MET A 118 9.43 -12.43 -11.17
CA MET A 118 10.04 -13.69 -10.76
C MET A 118 10.73 -14.41 -11.94
N ALA A 119 10.08 -14.41 -13.11
CA ALA A 119 10.65 -14.99 -14.32
C ALA A 119 11.92 -14.26 -14.76
N ASN A 120 11.93 -12.92 -14.71
CA ASN A 120 13.12 -12.14 -15.02
C ASN A 120 14.26 -12.46 -14.04
N LEU A 121 14.00 -12.48 -12.73
CA LEU A 121 15.00 -12.81 -11.71
C LEU A 121 15.58 -14.21 -11.89
N ILE A 122 14.73 -15.24 -12.02
CA ILE A 122 15.17 -16.62 -12.19
C ILE A 122 15.98 -16.80 -13.48
N ARG A 123 15.67 -16.05 -14.54
CA ARG A 123 16.27 -16.25 -15.86
C ARG A 123 17.79 -16.15 -15.84
N HIS A 124 18.38 -15.08 -15.31
CA HIS A 124 19.85 -15.01 -15.23
C HIS A 124 20.43 -16.02 -14.23
N ILE A 125 19.71 -16.37 -13.15
CA ILE A 125 20.17 -17.36 -12.18
C ILE A 125 20.31 -18.74 -12.83
N CYS A 126 19.31 -19.15 -13.60
CA CYS A 126 19.34 -20.37 -14.40
C CYS A 126 20.47 -20.33 -15.44
N GLU A 127 20.66 -19.20 -16.14
CA GLU A 127 21.73 -19.04 -17.13
C GLU A 127 23.12 -19.19 -16.51
N PHE A 128 23.45 -18.41 -15.47
CA PHE A 128 24.78 -18.52 -14.88
C PHE A 128 25.01 -19.83 -14.11
N THR A 129 23.95 -20.55 -13.75
CA THR A 129 24.09 -21.85 -13.07
C THR A 129 24.26 -23.01 -14.04
N CYS A 130 23.49 -23.05 -15.13
CA CYS A 130 23.31 -24.25 -15.96
C CYS A 130 23.56 -24.05 -17.47
N SER A 131 23.66 -22.82 -17.98
CA SER A 131 23.82 -22.54 -19.42
C SER A 131 25.03 -23.28 -20.00
N PRO A 132 24.94 -23.87 -21.20
CA PRO A 132 26.10 -24.50 -21.84
C PRO A 132 27.17 -23.51 -22.28
N HIS A 133 26.87 -22.20 -22.32
CA HIS A 133 27.79 -21.14 -22.74
C HIS A 133 28.28 -20.30 -21.55
N GLN A 134 28.36 -20.90 -20.37
CA GLN A 134 28.64 -20.22 -19.11
C GLN A 134 29.94 -19.40 -19.13
N SER A 135 30.99 -19.89 -19.79
CA SER A 135 32.30 -19.23 -19.86
C SER A 135 32.30 -17.92 -20.64
N GLU A 136 31.26 -17.64 -21.45
CA GLU A 136 31.16 -16.39 -22.21
C GLU A 136 30.89 -15.18 -21.32
N PHE A 137 30.23 -15.39 -20.18
CA PHE A 137 29.74 -14.32 -19.31
C PHE A 137 30.07 -14.51 -17.82
N ALA A 138 30.55 -15.68 -17.39
CA ALA A 138 30.93 -15.95 -16.01
C ALA A 138 32.45 -16.12 -15.89
N LYS A 139 33.07 -15.42 -14.93
CA LYS A 139 34.52 -15.46 -14.67
C LYS A 139 34.80 -15.82 -13.22
N VAL A 140 35.50 -16.92 -13.00
CA VAL A 140 35.93 -17.34 -11.65
C VAL A 140 37.11 -16.48 -11.21
N VAL A 141 36.93 -15.72 -10.13
CA VAL A 141 37.94 -14.79 -9.59
C VAL A 141 38.78 -15.44 -8.52
N SER A 142 38.14 -16.16 -7.60
CA SER A 142 38.84 -16.83 -6.49
C SER A 142 38.27 -18.20 -6.21
N THR A 143 39.15 -19.09 -5.76
CA THR A 143 38.83 -20.47 -5.43
C THR A 143 39.53 -20.86 -4.12
N LYS A 144 38.96 -21.82 -3.40
CA LYS A 144 39.57 -22.46 -2.23
C LYS A 144 39.59 -23.97 -2.42
N GLN A 145 40.48 -24.65 -1.70
CA GLN A 145 40.59 -26.12 -1.75
C GLN A 145 39.99 -26.77 -0.52
N LYS A 146 39.30 -27.89 -0.73
CA LYS A 146 38.81 -28.81 0.29
C LYS A 146 39.20 -30.23 -0.10
N GLY A 147 40.33 -30.71 0.43
CA GLY A 147 40.92 -31.97 -0.01
C GLY A 147 41.46 -31.86 -1.44
N GLU A 148 41.15 -32.83 -2.29
CA GLU A 148 41.56 -32.85 -3.72
C GLU A 148 40.68 -31.97 -4.62
N MET A 149 39.57 -31.43 -4.10
CA MET A 149 38.60 -30.65 -4.88
C MET A 149 38.74 -29.15 -4.59
N SER A 150 38.72 -28.33 -5.64
CA SER A 150 38.64 -26.87 -5.55
C SER A 150 37.22 -26.37 -5.77
N TYR A 151 36.77 -25.44 -4.94
CA TYR A 151 35.45 -24.81 -5.03
C TYR A 151 35.57 -23.29 -5.24
N VAL A 152 34.56 -22.71 -5.89
CA VAL A 152 34.50 -21.28 -6.24
C VAL A 152 34.12 -20.46 -5.01
N THR A 153 34.84 -19.37 -4.77
CA THR A 153 34.57 -18.42 -3.67
C THR A 153 34.27 -17.00 -4.12
N ALA A 154 34.62 -16.64 -5.35
CA ALA A 154 34.18 -15.40 -5.97
C ALA A 154 34.00 -15.57 -7.49
N LEU A 155 32.93 -14.99 -8.02
CA LEU A 155 32.57 -15.00 -9.44
C LEU A 155 32.26 -13.57 -9.90
N ASP A 156 32.85 -13.15 -11.02
CA ASP A 156 32.39 -11.97 -11.76
C ASP A 156 31.37 -12.43 -12.82
N LEU A 157 30.16 -11.89 -12.74
CA LEU A 157 29.08 -12.14 -13.69
C LEU A 157 28.91 -10.93 -14.60
N HIS A 158 29.27 -11.08 -15.86
CA HIS A 158 29.17 -10.05 -16.90
C HIS A 158 27.74 -10.02 -17.44
N ILE A 159 27.03 -8.90 -17.25
CA ILE A 159 25.61 -8.77 -17.55
C ILE A 159 25.28 -7.36 -18.06
N THR A 160 24.27 -7.21 -18.91
CA THR A 160 23.90 -5.89 -19.43
C THR A 160 23.19 -5.05 -18.37
N ALA A 161 23.53 -3.76 -18.30
CA ALA A 161 22.84 -2.80 -17.43
C ALA A 161 21.35 -2.69 -17.77
N GLU A 162 20.99 -2.83 -19.05
CA GLU A 162 19.61 -2.83 -19.52
C GLU A 162 18.79 -3.98 -18.91
N TYR A 163 19.35 -5.20 -18.87
CA TYR A 163 18.67 -6.34 -18.28
C TYR A 163 18.45 -6.17 -16.77
N LEU A 164 19.46 -5.67 -16.04
CA LEU A 164 19.34 -5.39 -14.61
C LEU A 164 18.26 -4.34 -14.34
N ASN A 165 18.24 -3.25 -15.11
CA ASN A 165 17.26 -2.18 -14.95
C ASN A 165 15.84 -2.69 -15.23
N LYS A 166 15.61 -3.38 -16.35
CA LYS A 166 14.28 -3.93 -16.68
C LYS A 166 13.81 -4.97 -15.67
N THR A 167 14.73 -5.80 -15.16
CA THR A 167 14.41 -6.77 -14.11
C THR A 167 14.01 -6.06 -12.82
N TYR A 168 14.78 -5.04 -12.41
CA TYR A 168 14.45 -4.19 -11.27
C TYR A 168 13.10 -3.49 -11.43
N ASP A 169 12.86 -2.86 -12.57
CA ASP A 169 11.61 -2.13 -12.84
C ASP A 169 10.40 -3.06 -12.76
N SER A 170 10.51 -4.28 -13.27
CA SER A 170 9.43 -5.28 -13.19
C SER A 170 9.11 -5.73 -11.76
N CYS A 171 10.04 -5.54 -10.82
CA CYS A 171 9.92 -5.96 -9.42
C CYS A 171 9.68 -4.80 -8.43
N SER A 172 9.86 -3.56 -8.87
CA SER A 172 9.94 -2.38 -8.00
C SER A 172 8.71 -2.11 -7.12
N GLN A 173 7.52 -2.50 -7.59
CA GLN A 173 6.24 -2.29 -6.90
C GLN A 173 5.65 -3.56 -6.31
N VAL A 174 6.40 -4.67 -6.29
CA VAL A 174 5.89 -5.92 -5.73
C VAL A 174 5.67 -5.75 -4.23
N SER A 175 4.44 -5.98 -3.79
CA SER A 175 4.04 -5.79 -2.39
C SER A 175 4.18 -7.08 -1.58
N VAL A 176 4.46 -6.95 -0.28
CA VAL A 176 4.47 -8.06 0.69
C VAL A 176 3.32 -7.82 1.68
N PRO A 177 2.12 -8.36 1.44
CA PRO A 177 0.92 -7.99 2.20
C PRO A 177 0.99 -8.28 3.71
N GLN A 178 1.80 -9.27 4.10
CA GLN A 178 1.99 -9.67 5.51
C GLN A 178 2.66 -8.57 6.34
N THR A 179 3.54 -7.78 5.72
CA THR A 179 4.29 -6.70 6.36
C THR A 179 3.76 -5.32 5.96
N GLY A 180 2.98 -5.23 4.87
CA GLY A 180 2.57 -3.96 4.27
C GLY A 180 3.71 -3.20 3.59
N GLN A 181 4.87 -3.85 3.39
CA GLN A 181 6.08 -3.28 2.79
C GLN A 181 6.24 -3.72 1.33
N LEU A 182 7.16 -3.08 0.61
CA LEU A 182 7.56 -3.53 -0.72
C LEU A 182 8.62 -4.63 -0.64
N ALA A 183 8.71 -5.46 -1.68
CA ALA A 183 9.69 -6.54 -1.75
C ALA A 183 11.13 -6.03 -1.58
N PHE A 184 11.46 -4.86 -2.13
CA PHE A 184 12.79 -4.28 -1.98
C PHE A 184 13.11 -3.73 -0.60
N ASP A 185 12.13 -3.51 0.28
CA ASP A 185 12.42 -3.23 1.69
C ASP A 185 13.04 -4.45 2.40
N LEU A 186 12.82 -5.66 1.86
CA LEU A 186 13.38 -6.91 2.39
C LEU A 186 14.58 -7.42 1.58
N MET A 187 14.66 -7.04 0.30
CA MET A 187 15.62 -7.60 -0.65
C MET A 187 16.75 -6.64 -1.06
N CYS A 188 16.82 -5.41 -0.52
CA CYS A 188 17.85 -4.43 -0.87
C CYS A 188 18.83 -4.10 0.28
N GLY A 189 18.90 -4.98 1.28
CA GLY A 189 19.82 -4.84 2.41
C GLY A 189 19.52 -3.64 3.30
N ALA A 190 20.51 -2.79 3.51
CA ALA A 190 20.40 -1.57 4.32
C ALA A 190 19.50 -0.49 3.68
N TYR A 191 19.21 -0.62 2.38
CA TYR A 191 18.49 0.41 1.63
C TYR A 191 16.99 0.10 1.59
N PRO A 192 16.11 1.01 2.05
CA PRO A 192 14.67 0.85 1.85
C PRO A 192 14.33 0.92 0.36
N ALA A 193 13.16 0.42 -0.04
CA ALA A 193 12.69 0.39 -1.43
C ALA A 193 12.77 1.78 -2.10
N SER A 194 12.50 2.85 -1.36
CA SER A 194 12.61 4.25 -1.84
C SER A 194 14.03 4.70 -2.20
N ARG A 195 15.06 4.06 -1.66
CA ARG A 195 16.49 4.35 -1.90
C ARG A 195 17.25 3.20 -2.57
N CYS A 196 16.54 2.13 -2.88
CA CYS A 196 17.07 1.02 -3.63
C CYS A 196 17.27 1.43 -5.09
N SER A 197 18.32 0.90 -5.70
CA SER A 197 18.59 1.04 -7.12
C SER A 197 18.91 -0.33 -7.69
N PRO A 198 18.82 -0.53 -9.02
CA PRO A 198 19.19 -1.81 -9.64
C PRO A 198 20.57 -2.28 -9.17
N THR A 199 21.57 -1.40 -9.19
CA THR A 199 22.93 -1.74 -8.75
C THR A 199 22.99 -2.13 -7.27
N LYS A 200 22.30 -1.41 -6.38
CA LYS A 200 22.27 -1.73 -4.94
C LYS A 200 21.62 -3.09 -4.69
N TRP A 201 20.51 -3.38 -5.36
CA TRP A 201 19.80 -4.65 -5.24
C TRP A 201 20.66 -5.84 -5.69
N PHE A 202 21.22 -5.78 -6.91
CA PHE A 202 22.07 -6.85 -7.43
C PHE A 202 23.37 -7.01 -6.63
N ASN A 203 23.95 -5.92 -6.12
CA ASN A 203 25.08 -5.99 -5.19
C ASN A 203 24.70 -6.72 -3.90
N PHE A 204 23.53 -6.46 -3.33
CA PHE A 204 23.06 -7.18 -2.13
C PHE A 204 22.80 -8.68 -2.40
N MET A 205 22.28 -9.02 -3.58
CA MET A 205 22.08 -10.43 -3.98
C MET A 205 23.40 -11.18 -4.23
N GLY A 206 24.48 -10.46 -4.52
CA GLY A 206 25.80 -11.04 -4.76
C GLY A 206 26.79 -10.89 -3.60
N ASN A 207 26.48 -10.14 -2.54
CA ASN A 207 27.40 -9.90 -1.44
C ASN A 207 27.43 -11.09 -0.47
N VAL A 208 28.62 -11.65 -0.24
CA VAL A 208 28.85 -12.77 0.71
C VAL A 208 28.58 -12.41 2.18
N ASP A 209 28.56 -11.12 2.54
CA ASP A 209 28.17 -10.67 3.88
C ASP A 209 26.69 -10.95 4.18
N ASN A 210 25.89 -11.20 3.14
CA ASN A 210 24.49 -11.58 3.25
C ASN A 210 24.38 -13.08 3.56
N VAL A 211 23.65 -13.41 4.63
CA VAL A 211 23.42 -14.78 5.12
C VAL A 211 22.67 -15.65 4.10
N TYR A 212 22.16 -15.11 3.00
CA TYR A 212 21.53 -15.90 1.93
C TYR A 212 22.46 -16.24 0.75
N VAL A 213 23.66 -15.66 0.71
CA VAL A 213 24.55 -15.71 -0.45
C VAL A 213 25.69 -16.72 -0.21
N PRO A 214 25.84 -17.76 -1.06
CA PRO A 214 26.79 -18.85 -0.83
C PRO A 214 28.27 -18.47 -1.03
N PHE A 215 28.53 -17.50 -1.90
CA PHE A 215 29.86 -16.99 -2.25
C PHE A 215 29.71 -15.64 -2.97
N GLN A 216 30.79 -14.86 -3.05
CA GLN A 216 30.74 -13.52 -3.64
C GLN A 216 30.42 -13.58 -5.14
N ILE A 217 29.37 -12.89 -5.58
CA ILE A 217 29.03 -12.69 -6.99
C ILE A 217 29.08 -11.19 -7.28
N THR A 218 30.01 -10.77 -8.13
CA THR A 218 30.13 -9.39 -8.57
C THR A 218 29.41 -9.22 -9.90
N TYR A 219 28.32 -8.44 -9.92
CA TYR A 219 27.60 -8.14 -11.16
C TYR A 219 28.33 -7.03 -11.94
N VAL A 220 29.11 -7.42 -12.95
CA VAL A 220 29.83 -6.48 -13.83
C VAL A 220 28.88 -5.99 -14.91
N GLN A 221 28.51 -4.71 -14.84
CA GLN A 221 27.52 -4.11 -15.74
C GLN A 221 28.15 -3.62 -17.04
N HIS A 222 27.67 -4.14 -18.16
CA HIS A 222 28.08 -3.73 -19.50
C HIS A 222 27.04 -2.80 -20.13
N SER A 223 27.51 -1.84 -20.94
CA SER A 223 26.64 -1.15 -21.88
C SER A 223 26.30 -2.08 -23.06
N MET A 224 25.18 -1.81 -23.73
CA MET A 224 24.69 -2.63 -24.85
C MET A 224 25.77 -2.78 -25.93
N ASN A 225 26.07 -4.02 -26.34
CA ASN A 225 27.10 -4.38 -27.33
C ASN A 225 28.56 -4.06 -26.95
N SER A 226 28.86 -3.91 -25.66
CA SER A 226 30.24 -3.78 -25.18
C SER A 226 30.77 -5.10 -24.61
N THR A 227 31.98 -5.47 -25.01
CA THR A 227 32.76 -6.53 -24.36
C THR A 227 33.77 -5.88 -23.42
N ILE A 228 33.77 -6.30 -22.17
CA ILE A 228 34.76 -5.92 -21.15
C ILE A 228 35.56 -7.18 -20.86
N ASP A 229 36.90 -7.07 -20.87
CA ASP A 229 37.81 -8.18 -20.61
C ASP A 229 37.64 -9.42 -21.50
N GLY A 230 37.06 -9.25 -22.69
CA GLY A 230 36.81 -10.35 -23.64
C GLY A 230 35.56 -11.20 -23.33
N TYR A 231 34.76 -10.82 -22.34
CA TYR A 231 33.50 -11.47 -21.99
C TYR A 231 32.32 -10.83 -22.72
N THR A 232 31.40 -11.67 -23.19
CA THR A 232 30.13 -11.26 -23.80
C THR A 232 29.08 -11.19 -22.70
N PRO A 233 28.47 -10.02 -22.43
CA PRO A 233 27.54 -9.90 -21.32
C PRO A 233 26.25 -10.68 -21.56
N LEU A 234 25.76 -11.33 -20.51
CA LEU A 234 24.46 -12.00 -20.51
C LEU A 234 23.34 -10.97 -20.73
N ASN A 235 22.45 -11.24 -21.70
CA ASN A 235 21.31 -10.37 -22.02
C ASN A 235 20.04 -11.18 -22.37
N PRO A 236 19.43 -11.87 -21.41
CA PRO A 236 18.24 -12.66 -21.64
C PRO A 236 17.01 -11.79 -21.93
N LYS A 237 15.98 -12.36 -22.55
CA LYS A 237 14.69 -11.69 -22.74
C LYS A 237 14.04 -11.35 -21.39
N THR A 238 13.69 -10.09 -21.20
CA THR A 238 12.90 -9.60 -20.06
C THR A 238 11.43 -9.42 -20.43
N THR A 239 10.53 -9.78 -19.54
CA THR A 239 9.09 -9.51 -19.66
C THR A 239 8.70 -8.36 -18.73
N PRO A 240 8.12 -7.26 -19.23
CA PRO A 240 7.68 -6.16 -18.36
C PRO A 240 6.49 -6.59 -17.49
N CYS A 241 6.25 -5.90 -16.37
CA CYS A 241 5.26 -6.36 -15.39
C CYS A 241 3.81 -6.29 -15.89
N ASN A 242 3.53 -5.47 -16.91
CA ASN A 242 2.22 -5.36 -17.56
C ASN A 242 1.98 -6.37 -18.69
N GLU A 243 2.95 -7.24 -18.99
CA GLU A 243 2.83 -8.29 -20.01
C GLU A 243 2.85 -9.67 -19.36
N ALA A 244 2.08 -10.61 -19.93
CA ALA A 244 2.05 -12.00 -19.48
C ALA A 244 3.35 -12.73 -19.90
N VAL A 245 3.88 -13.57 -19.01
CA VAL A 245 5.09 -14.35 -19.30
C VAL A 245 4.78 -15.46 -20.32
N ASN A 246 3.65 -16.15 -20.15
CA ASN A 246 3.14 -17.16 -21.08
C ASN A 246 1.61 -17.33 -20.88
N GLY A 247 0.98 -18.25 -21.61
CA GLY A 247 -0.47 -18.48 -21.48
C GLY A 247 -0.96 -18.99 -20.12
N GLN A 248 -0.06 -19.44 -19.24
CA GLN A 248 -0.38 -19.91 -17.88
C GLN A 248 -0.07 -18.87 -16.81
N LEU A 249 0.88 -17.97 -17.07
CA LEU A 249 1.38 -16.95 -16.16
C LEU A 249 0.94 -15.56 -16.66
N PRO A 250 -0.14 -14.99 -16.11
CA PRO A 250 -0.67 -13.70 -16.55
C PRO A 250 0.26 -12.54 -16.16
N ALA A 251 -0.06 -11.35 -16.70
CA ALA A 251 0.57 -10.10 -16.29
C ALA A 251 0.36 -9.82 -14.79
N CYS A 252 1.26 -9.04 -14.20
CA CYS A 252 1.19 -8.68 -12.78
C CYS A 252 0.00 -7.77 -12.49
N SER A 253 -0.55 -7.88 -11.28
CA SER A 253 -1.66 -7.06 -10.83
C SER A 253 -1.24 -5.59 -10.65
N CYS A 254 -2.18 -4.65 -10.74
CA CYS A 254 -1.92 -3.23 -10.51
C CYS A 254 -1.32 -2.95 -9.11
N SER A 255 -1.68 -3.73 -8.08
CA SER A 255 -1.10 -3.56 -6.74
C SER A 255 0.37 -3.96 -6.66
N ASP A 256 0.87 -4.74 -7.61
CA ASP A 256 2.25 -5.20 -7.67
C ASP A 256 3.03 -4.60 -8.88
N CYS A 257 2.37 -3.76 -9.70
CA CYS A 257 2.90 -3.17 -10.93
C CYS A 257 2.06 -1.96 -11.37
N ASP A 258 2.60 -0.75 -11.24
CA ASP A 258 1.91 0.48 -11.65
C ASP A 258 1.55 0.52 -13.14
N LEU A 259 2.37 -0.12 -13.99
CA LEU A 259 2.14 -0.17 -15.43
C LEU A 259 0.91 -1.00 -15.82
N SER A 260 0.41 -1.85 -14.91
CA SER A 260 -0.81 -2.63 -15.10
C SER A 260 -2.08 -1.87 -14.65
N CYS A 261 -1.92 -0.68 -14.05
CA CYS A 261 -3.06 0.05 -13.49
C CYS A 261 -3.91 0.74 -14.56
N PRO A 262 -5.25 0.62 -14.49
CA PRO A 262 -6.12 1.44 -15.30
C PRO A 262 -6.03 2.90 -14.85
N VAL A 263 -6.19 3.83 -15.79
CA VAL A 263 -6.29 5.25 -15.46
C VAL A 263 -7.56 5.46 -14.63
N ALA A 264 -7.41 6.08 -13.45
CA ALA A 264 -8.52 6.32 -12.54
C ALA A 264 -9.63 7.15 -13.23
N PRO A 265 -10.92 6.81 -13.01
CA PRO A 265 -12.00 7.65 -13.50
C PRO A 265 -11.91 9.05 -12.86
N PRO A 266 -12.39 10.10 -13.54
CA PRO A 266 -12.44 11.43 -12.96
C PRO A 266 -13.24 11.40 -11.66
N GLN A 267 -12.81 12.20 -10.68
CA GLN A 267 -13.49 12.28 -9.39
C GLN A 267 -14.98 12.57 -9.60
N PRO A 268 -15.89 11.84 -8.91
CA PRO A 268 -17.31 12.13 -8.99
C PRO A 268 -17.55 13.55 -8.50
N ASN A 269 -18.37 14.30 -9.23
CA ASN A 269 -18.79 15.63 -8.79
C ASN A 269 -19.44 15.50 -7.41
N LEU A 270 -19.12 16.42 -6.49
CA LEU A 270 -19.77 16.47 -5.18
C LEU A 270 -21.29 16.44 -5.36
N PRO A 271 -22.02 15.73 -4.48
CA PRO A 271 -23.48 15.67 -4.58
C PRO A 271 -24.03 17.09 -4.58
N ASP A 272 -24.81 17.40 -5.61
CA ASP A 272 -25.48 18.67 -5.73
C ASP A 272 -26.26 18.96 -4.45
N GLN A 273 -26.25 20.22 -4.02
CA GLN A 273 -27.12 20.71 -2.94
C GLN A 273 -28.57 20.29 -3.21
N LEU A 274 -29.37 20.10 -2.15
CA LEU A 274 -30.76 19.66 -2.27
C LEU A 274 -31.51 20.49 -3.34
N LYS A 275 -31.91 19.84 -4.43
CA LYS A 275 -32.70 20.45 -5.51
C LYS A 275 -34.13 19.93 -5.46
N ILE A 276 -35.11 20.84 -5.49
CA ILE A 276 -36.53 20.50 -5.64
C ILE A 276 -36.93 20.86 -7.07
N ALA A 277 -37.36 19.86 -7.85
CA ALA A 277 -37.76 20.03 -9.26
C ALA A 277 -36.71 20.75 -10.14
N GLY A 278 -35.42 20.53 -9.86
CA GLY A 278 -34.30 21.12 -10.63
C GLY A 278 -33.87 22.52 -10.18
N PHE A 279 -34.61 23.16 -9.27
CA PHE A 279 -34.23 24.42 -8.63
C PHE A 279 -33.61 24.17 -7.26
N ASP A 280 -32.81 25.12 -6.78
CA ASP A 280 -32.31 25.12 -5.40
C ASP A 280 -33.48 25.05 -4.40
N ALA A 281 -33.42 24.08 -3.47
CA ALA A 281 -34.50 23.83 -2.52
C ALA A 281 -34.79 25.05 -1.65
N PHE A 282 -33.78 25.83 -1.27
CA PHE A 282 -33.99 27.03 -0.47
C PHE A 282 -34.84 28.05 -1.22
N THR A 283 -34.55 28.27 -2.50
CA THR A 283 -35.32 29.16 -3.38
C THR A 283 -36.78 28.71 -3.49
N VAL A 284 -37.03 27.42 -3.69
CA VAL A 284 -38.40 26.87 -3.79
C VAL A 284 -39.16 27.05 -2.48
N ILE A 285 -38.54 26.69 -1.34
CA ILE A 285 -39.16 26.79 -0.02
C ILE A 285 -39.52 28.24 0.30
N MET A 286 -38.59 29.18 0.09
CA MET A 286 -38.83 30.60 0.38
C MET A 286 -39.93 31.20 -0.52
N THR A 287 -40.00 30.77 -1.79
CA THR A 287 -41.06 31.20 -2.70
C THR A 287 -42.43 30.71 -2.22
N VAL A 288 -42.53 29.45 -1.78
CA VAL A 288 -43.78 28.90 -1.23
C VAL A 288 -44.21 29.66 0.03
N VAL A 289 -43.29 29.88 0.97
CA VAL A 289 -43.56 30.65 2.21
C VAL A 289 -44.05 32.06 1.87
N PHE A 290 -43.40 32.73 0.92
CA PHE A 290 -43.81 34.07 0.47
C PHE A 290 -45.19 34.07 -0.17
N CYS A 291 -45.49 33.15 -1.08
CA CYS A 291 -46.79 33.04 -1.74
C CYS A 291 -47.92 32.79 -0.73
N VAL A 292 -47.71 31.88 0.23
CA VAL A 292 -48.70 31.62 1.30
C VAL A 292 -48.89 32.87 2.16
N GLY A 293 -47.81 33.54 2.56
CA GLY A 293 -47.87 34.79 3.32
C GLY A 293 -48.62 35.89 2.57
N MET A 294 -48.37 36.05 1.27
CA MET A 294 -49.05 37.01 0.40
C MET A 294 -50.54 36.68 0.26
N ILE A 295 -50.92 35.40 0.10
CA ILE A 295 -52.33 35.01 0.03
C ILE A 295 -53.05 35.32 1.34
N VAL A 296 -52.44 34.99 2.49
CA VAL A 296 -53.03 35.29 3.81
C VAL A 296 -53.16 36.80 4.00
N PHE A 297 -52.13 37.57 3.65
CA PHE A 297 -52.14 39.03 3.74
C PHE A 297 -53.22 39.63 2.83
N LEU A 298 -53.27 39.23 1.56
CA LEU A 298 -54.26 39.71 0.60
C LEU A 298 -55.67 39.28 0.98
N MET A 299 -55.86 38.06 1.48
CA MET A 299 -57.14 37.61 2.03
C MET A 299 -57.54 38.48 3.23
N GLY A 300 -56.60 38.80 4.13
CA GLY A 300 -56.79 39.76 5.22
C GLY A 300 -57.10 41.17 4.74
N THR A 301 -56.51 41.67 3.65
CA THR A 301 -56.87 43.00 3.16
C THR A 301 -58.20 42.98 2.41
N PHE A 302 -58.45 42.01 1.54
CA PHE A 302 -59.65 41.95 0.72
C PHE A 302 -60.90 41.56 1.51
N LEU A 303 -60.83 40.58 2.41
CA LEU A 303 -61.99 40.23 3.26
C LEU A 303 -62.33 41.37 4.24
N PHE A 304 -61.34 42.12 4.73
CA PHE A 304 -61.59 43.20 5.70
C PHE A 304 -61.89 44.57 5.06
N THR A 305 -61.62 44.76 3.76
CA THR A 305 -61.95 46.01 3.04
C THR A 305 -63.19 45.90 2.14
N LYS A 306 -63.58 44.71 1.68
CA LYS A 306 -64.73 44.53 0.77
C LYS A 306 -66.09 44.84 1.40
N GLU A 307 -66.19 44.90 2.73
CA GLU A 307 -67.39 45.38 3.42
C GLU A 307 -67.46 46.91 3.57
N SER A 308 -66.47 47.65 3.05
CA SER A 308 -66.42 49.13 3.15
C SER A 308 -66.94 49.87 1.91
N ILE A 309 -67.26 49.18 0.80
CA ILE A 309 -67.55 49.83 -0.50
C ILE A 309 -69.04 49.75 -0.92
N ASN A 310 -69.92 49.13 -0.12
CA ASN A 310 -71.34 49.00 -0.48
C ASN A 310 -72.27 50.11 0.05
N ASP A 311 -71.76 51.12 0.76
CA ASP A 311 -72.59 52.19 1.33
C ASP A 311 -72.23 53.59 0.78
N GLU A 312 -72.30 53.81 -0.53
CA GLU A 312 -72.52 55.16 -1.08
C GLU A 312 -73.25 55.09 -2.43
N ASP A 313 -74.58 55.00 -2.41
CA ASP A 313 -75.42 55.58 -3.48
C ASP A 313 -76.83 55.93 -2.97
N PHE A 314 -76.97 57.12 -2.35
CA PHE A 314 -78.21 57.91 -2.43
C PHE A 314 -77.98 59.36 -1.93
N ILE A 315 -77.73 60.31 -2.83
CA ILE A 315 -77.91 61.75 -2.55
C ILE A 315 -79.27 62.19 -3.09
N GLY A 316 -80.22 62.41 -2.17
CA GLY A 316 -81.47 63.14 -2.38
C GLY A 316 -81.63 64.18 -1.28
N ASN A 317 -81.92 65.41 -1.69
CA ASN A 317 -81.92 66.68 -0.95
C ASN A 317 -82.66 66.75 0.41
N ASP A 318 -82.21 67.76 1.18
CA ASP A 318 -82.89 68.60 2.19
C ASP A 318 -82.95 68.19 3.67
N GLY A 319 -82.52 69.14 4.52
CA GLY A 319 -83.12 69.40 5.84
C GLY A 319 -82.31 68.99 7.07
N VAL A 320 -81.76 70.00 7.77
CA VAL A 320 -81.11 69.89 9.09
C VAL A 320 -82.08 69.39 10.17
N THR A 321 -81.69 68.42 10.99
CA THR A 321 -81.95 68.36 12.46
C THR A 321 -80.98 67.40 13.16
N ASP A 322 -80.77 67.69 14.44
CA ASP A 322 -79.77 67.20 15.40
C ASP A 322 -79.90 65.72 15.80
N ASP A 323 -78.78 65.18 16.28
CA ASP A 323 -78.59 63.93 17.04
C ASP A 323 -79.10 62.60 16.43
N SER A 324 -78.25 61.97 15.60
CA SER A 324 -78.25 60.51 15.51
C SER A 324 -76.81 59.99 15.49
N MET A 325 -76.41 59.46 16.64
CA MET A 325 -75.24 58.62 16.83
C MET A 325 -75.23 57.52 15.75
N TYR A 326 -74.35 57.66 14.75
CA TYR A 326 -74.10 56.65 13.71
C TYR A 326 -73.73 55.33 14.39
N ARG A 327 -74.71 54.45 14.55
CA ARG A 327 -74.50 53.10 15.05
C ARG A 327 -74.00 52.27 13.88
N GLN A 328 -72.69 52.29 13.67
CA GLN A 328 -72.01 51.32 12.81
C GLN A 328 -72.45 49.92 13.26
N GLU A 329 -73.10 49.16 12.38
CA GLU A 329 -73.39 47.75 12.60
C GLU A 329 -72.06 47.01 12.78
N PRO A 330 -71.83 46.33 13.93
CA PRO A 330 -70.56 45.67 14.16
C PRO A 330 -70.37 44.53 13.15
N ARG A 331 -69.17 44.46 12.54
CA ARG A 331 -68.78 43.46 11.52
C ARG A 331 -69.00 42.04 12.04
N TYR A 332 -69.18 41.04 11.16
CA TYR A 332 -69.36 39.64 11.58
C TYR A 332 -68.27 39.15 12.55
N PHE A 333 -67.01 39.54 12.31
CA PHE A 333 -65.89 39.26 13.20
C PHE A 333 -65.93 40.04 14.52
N GLU A 334 -66.48 41.25 14.53
CA GLU A 334 -66.70 42.03 15.77
C GLU A 334 -67.86 41.45 16.58
N LYS A 335 -68.92 40.96 15.93
CA LYS A 335 -70.02 40.22 16.58
C LYS A 335 -69.53 38.87 17.13
N LEU A 336 -68.69 38.15 16.39
CA LEU A 336 -68.07 36.90 16.85
C LEU A 336 -67.06 37.17 17.97
N GLY A 337 -66.26 38.23 17.84
CA GLY A 337 -65.33 38.73 18.86
C GLY A 337 -66.05 39.09 20.14
N ALA A 338 -67.07 39.94 20.09
CA ALA A 338 -67.87 40.33 21.25
C ALA A 338 -68.59 39.12 21.89
N ARG A 339 -69.07 38.16 21.09
CA ARG A 339 -69.71 36.95 21.62
C ARG A 339 -68.72 36.01 22.29
N THR A 340 -67.51 35.88 21.75
CA THR A 340 -66.43 35.07 22.35
C THR A 340 -65.85 35.75 23.57
N GLU A 341 -65.69 37.07 23.55
CA GLU A 341 -65.31 37.90 24.69
C GLU A 341 -66.31 37.76 25.84
N PHE A 342 -67.60 37.98 25.57
CA PHE A 342 -68.65 37.81 26.57
C PHE A 342 -68.74 36.38 27.11
N PHE A 343 -68.53 35.38 26.25
CA PHE A 343 -68.49 33.98 26.65
C PHE A 343 -67.28 33.66 27.56
N MET A 344 -66.08 34.14 27.19
CA MET A 344 -64.89 34.01 28.02
C MET A 344 -65.05 34.77 29.34
N GLU A 345 -65.58 35.98 29.30
CA GLU A 345 -65.86 36.80 30.49
C GLU A 345 -66.81 36.06 31.44
N LEU A 346 -67.91 35.50 30.94
CA LEU A 346 -68.83 34.71 31.77
C LEU A 346 -68.17 33.47 32.38
N ILE A 347 -67.38 32.74 31.60
CA ILE A 347 -66.70 31.53 32.07
C ILE A 347 -65.65 31.87 33.10
N PHE A 348 -64.75 32.82 32.81
CA PHE A 348 -63.69 33.22 33.72
C PHE A 348 -64.22 33.94 34.95
N THR A 349 -65.30 34.71 34.83
CA THR A 349 -65.97 35.31 36.00
C THR A 349 -66.58 34.22 36.87
N LYS A 350 -67.27 33.21 36.30
CA LYS A 350 -67.81 32.08 37.08
C LYS A 350 -66.70 31.24 37.71
N TRP A 351 -65.65 30.92 36.96
CA TRP A 351 -64.48 30.18 37.46
C TRP A 351 -63.74 30.97 38.55
N GLY A 352 -63.43 32.23 38.30
CA GLY A 352 -62.80 33.14 39.25
C GLY A 352 -63.63 33.31 40.52
N THR A 353 -64.95 33.47 40.38
CA THR A 353 -65.87 33.54 41.54
C THR A 353 -65.87 32.23 42.32
N LEU A 354 -65.81 31.06 41.65
CA LEU A 354 -65.69 29.76 42.31
C LEU A 354 -64.38 29.66 43.11
N PHE A 355 -63.24 30.05 42.54
CA PHE A 355 -61.94 30.04 43.23
C PHE A 355 -61.87 31.04 44.38
N ALA A 356 -62.40 32.24 44.18
CA ALA A 356 -62.43 33.30 45.19
C ALA A 356 -63.40 33.00 46.34
N SER A 357 -64.48 32.25 46.08
CA SER A 357 -65.45 31.84 47.11
C SER A 357 -64.90 30.73 48.02
N TYR A 358 -63.95 29.92 47.52
CA TYR A 358 -63.34 28.81 48.26
C TYR A 358 -61.80 28.84 48.20
N PRO A 359 -61.14 29.86 48.78
CA PRO A 359 -59.69 30.07 48.62
C PRO A 359 -58.85 28.96 49.27
N TRP A 360 -59.27 28.43 50.42
CA TRP A 360 -58.49 27.42 51.14
C TRP A 360 -58.53 26.03 50.48
N THR A 361 -59.69 25.60 49.98
CA THR A 361 -59.81 24.30 49.29
C THR A 361 -59.09 24.31 47.95
N THR A 362 -59.07 25.45 47.28
CA THR A 362 -58.43 25.61 45.97
C THR A 362 -56.91 25.71 46.08
N LEU A 363 -56.39 26.43 47.10
CA LEU A 363 -54.97 26.40 47.44
C LEU A 363 -54.50 25.01 47.86
N LEU A 364 -55.29 24.30 48.68
CA LEU A 364 -54.95 22.93 49.10
C LEU A 364 -54.96 21.97 47.90
N GLY A 365 -56.01 22.03 47.06
CA GLY A 365 -56.10 21.22 45.84
C GLY A 365 -54.95 21.48 44.87
N GLY A 366 -54.61 22.74 44.64
CA GLY A 366 -53.47 23.15 43.82
C GLY A 366 -52.12 22.67 44.39
N ALA A 367 -51.92 22.84 45.70
CA ALA A 367 -50.70 22.38 46.38
C ALA A 367 -50.55 20.85 46.31
N VAL A 368 -51.64 20.10 46.51
CA VAL A 368 -51.65 18.63 46.35
C VAL A 368 -51.27 18.23 44.93
N ILE A 369 -51.82 18.90 43.90
CA ILE A 369 -51.47 18.62 42.49
C ILE A 369 -49.99 18.91 42.24
N VAL A 370 -49.46 20.05 42.72
CA VAL A 370 -48.04 20.40 42.57
C VAL A 370 -47.14 19.38 43.26
N VAL A 371 -47.48 18.92 44.46
CA VAL A 371 -46.70 17.91 45.18
C VAL A 371 -46.74 16.56 44.45
N ILE A 372 -47.91 16.13 43.96
CA ILE A 372 -48.06 14.87 43.20
C ILE A 372 -47.25 14.92 41.91
N LEU A 373 -47.33 16.00 41.13
CA LEU A 373 -46.55 16.17 39.89
C LEU A 373 -45.06 16.35 40.17
N GLY A 374 -44.71 17.05 41.25
CA GLY A 374 -43.32 17.27 41.68
C GLY A 374 -42.61 16.01 42.17
N PHE A 375 -43.35 15.02 42.70
CA PHE A 375 -42.78 13.75 43.12
C PHE A 375 -42.06 13.01 41.97
N GLY A 376 -42.47 13.24 40.72
CA GLY A 376 -41.83 12.66 39.52
C GLY A 376 -40.36 13.06 39.34
N ILE A 377 -39.91 14.16 39.95
CA ILE A 377 -38.50 14.59 39.92
C ILE A 377 -37.58 13.54 40.56
N SER A 378 -38.08 12.78 41.55
CA SER A 378 -37.31 11.73 42.22
C SER A 378 -36.95 10.54 41.33
N VAL A 379 -37.60 10.40 40.16
CA VAL A 379 -37.41 9.30 39.21
C VAL A 379 -36.81 9.79 37.89
N VAL A 380 -36.29 11.02 37.84
CA VAL A 380 -35.66 11.55 36.62
C VAL A 380 -34.32 10.86 36.38
N GLU A 381 -34.22 10.21 35.23
CA GLU A 381 -32.98 9.65 34.70
C GLU A 381 -32.42 10.59 33.62
N ILE A 382 -31.16 10.99 33.76
CA ILE A 382 -30.48 11.90 32.84
C ILE A 382 -29.54 11.09 31.95
N THR A 383 -29.84 11.04 30.65
CA THR A 383 -28.93 10.46 29.65
C THR A 383 -27.79 11.43 29.36
N THR A 384 -26.56 11.01 29.65
CA THR A 384 -25.34 11.81 29.42
C THR A 384 -24.52 11.32 28.23
N ASP A 385 -24.83 10.14 27.69
CA ASP A 385 -24.12 9.61 26.54
C ASP A 385 -24.47 10.42 25.27
N PRO A 386 -23.50 11.13 24.65
CA PRO A 386 -23.76 11.89 23.43
C PRO A 386 -24.28 10.99 22.30
N VAL A 387 -23.86 9.73 22.28
CA VAL A 387 -24.27 8.80 21.25
C VAL A 387 -25.77 8.55 21.34
N GLU A 388 -26.33 8.36 22.54
CA GLU A 388 -27.78 8.20 22.74
C GLU A 388 -28.55 9.51 22.46
N LEU A 389 -27.96 10.66 22.77
CA LEU A 389 -28.57 11.98 22.54
C LEU A 389 -28.68 12.34 21.06
N TRP A 390 -27.66 12.01 20.27
CA TRP A 390 -27.53 12.50 18.88
C TRP A 390 -27.94 11.49 17.81
N ALA A 391 -28.11 10.22 18.16
CA ALA A 391 -28.43 9.18 17.18
C ALA A 391 -29.59 8.29 17.64
N SER A 392 -30.69 8.36 16.87
CA SER A 392 -31.88 7.52 17.05
C SER A 392 -31.54 6.03 17.12
N PRO A 393 -32.19 5.26 18.00
CA PRO A 393 -31.94 3.82 18.15
C PRO A 393 -32.28 3.01 16.89
N SER A 394 -33.17 3.51 16.03
CA SER A 394 -33.57 2.85 14.77
C SER A 394 -32.84 3.40 13.53
N SER A 395 -31.89 4.32 13.72
CA SER A 395 -31.10 4.86 12.61
C SER A 395 -30.20 3.78 12.01
N ARG A 396 -29.95 3.85 10.71
CA ARG A 396 -29.05 2.91 10.02
C ARG A 396 -27.67 2.86 10.68
N SER A 397 -27.10 4.02 10.99
CA SER A 397 -25.78 4.12 11.64
C SER A 397 -25.74 3.46 13.01
N ARG A 398 -26.84 3.50 13.78
CA ARG A 398 -26.96 2.77 15.04
C ARG A 398 -26.94 1.27 14.82
N LEU A 399 -27.76 0.76 13.90
CA LEU A 399 -27.85 -0.67 13.61
C LEU A 399 -26.52 -1.23 13.11
N GLU A 400 -25.81 -0.48 12.25
CA GLU A 400 -24.48 -0.85 11.78
C GLU A 400 -23.44 -0.86 12.91
N LYS A 401 -23.50 0.12 13.83
CA LYS A 401 -22.67 0.15 15.03
C LYS A 401 -22.94 -1.05 15.95
N ASP A 402 -24.20 -1.33 16.24
CA ASP A 402 -24.58 -2.42 17.15
C ASP A 402 -24.19 -3.78 16.54
N PHE A 403 -24.31 -3.93 15.22
CA PHE A 403 -23.78 -5.09 14.50
C PHE A 403 -22.26 -5.20 14.64
N PHE A 404 -21.52 -4.10 14.47
CA PHE A 404 -20.06 -4.10 14.62
C PHE A 404 -19.64 -4.49 16.04
N ASP A 405 -20.21 -3.82 17.05
CA ASP A 405 -19.85 -4.02 18.46
C ASP A 405 -20.13 -5.45 18.93
N THR A 406 -21.20 -6.08 18.41
CA THR A 406 -21.52 -7.49 18.75
C THR A 406 -20.64 -8.52 18.04
N LYS A 407 -20.09 -8.20 16.86
CA LYS A 407 -19.25 -9.13 16.08
C LYS A 407 -17.76 -8.98 16.35
N PHE A 408 -17.29 -7.76 16.57
CA PHE A 408 -15.87 -7.42 16.64
C PHE A 408 -15.45 -6.81 17.98
N GLN A 409 -16.38 -6.72 18.94
CA GLN A 409 -16.25 -5.92 20.17
C GLN A 409 -16.32 -4.40 19.89
N PRO A 410 -16.61 -3.58 20.92
CA PRO A 410 -16.60 -2.14 20.78
C PRO A 410 -15.24 -1.62 20.31
N PHE A 411 -15.28 -0.55 19.52
CA PHE A 411 -14.07 0.14 19.08
C PHE A 411 -13.24 0.61 20.30
N PHE A 412 -11.92 0.46 20.23
CA PHE A 412 -11.02 0.82 21.33
C PHE A 412 -11.00 2.34 21.56
N ARG A 413 -10.70 2.74 22.80
CA ARG A 413 -10.57 4.15 23.18
C ARG A 413 -9.19 4.67 22.82
N ILE A 414 -9.12 5.86 22.23
CA ILE A 414 -7.88 6.48 21.77
C ILE A 414 -7.58 7.69 22.65
N GLU A 415 -6.42 7.69 23.29
CA GLU A 415 -5.86 8.85 24.00
C GLU A 415 -4.66 9.37 23.20
N GLN A 416 -4.79 10.54 22.58
CA GLN A 416 -3.80 11.07 21.64
C GLN A 416 -3.07 12.29 22.22
N VAL A 417 -1.73 12.29 22.11
CA VAL A 417 -0.88 13.44 22.43
C VAL A 417 -0.18 13.92 21.17
N ILE A 418 -0.44 15.17 20.77
CA ILE A 418 0.20 15.79 19.60
C ILE A 418 1.30 16.73 20.08
N ILE A 419 2.54 16.37 19.78
CA ILE A 419 3.73 17.08 20.22
C ILE A 419 4.34 17.84 19.04
N LYS A 420 4.76 19.09 19.26
CA LYS A 420 5.48 19.89 18.26
C LYS A 420 6.72 20.55 18.87
N ALA A 421 7.83 20.52 18.15
CA ALA A 421 9.02 21.30 18.49
C ALA A 421 8.81 22.78 18.13
N VAL A 422 9.19 23.69 19.02
CA VAL A 422 9.03 25.15 18.84
C VAL A 422 10.38 25.82 19.02
N ARG A 423 10.74 26.74 18.11
CA ARG A 423 12.03 27.48 18.13
C ARG A 423 13.28 26.58 18.04
N GLN A 424 13.21 25.49 17.28
CA GLN A 424 14.36 24.62 16.98
C GLN A 424 14.65 24.59 15.47
N PRO A 425 15.92 24.51 15.05
CA PRO A 425 16.29 24.41 13.65
C PRO A 425 16.01 23.01 13.08
N ASN A 426 15.91 22.94 11.76
CA ASN A 426 15.85 21.66 11.04
C ASN A 426 17.18 20.91 11.15
N ILE A 427 17.11 19.59 11.06
CA ILE A 427 18.27 18.69 11.17
C ILE A 427 18.67 18.24 9.78
N ILE A 428 19.97 18.21 9.50
CA ILE A 428 20.50 17.74 8.21
C ILE A 428 21.23 16.43 8.48
N HIS A 429 20.78 15.37 7.83
CA HIS A 429 21.38 14.05 7.91
C HIS A 429 21.99 13.69 6.54
N ASN A 430 23.27 13.35 6.52
CA ASN A 430 24.01 13.04 5.29
C ASN A 430 23.90 11.55 4.96
N THR A 431 23.22 11.23 3.87
CA THR A 431 23.11 9.84 3.37
C THR A 431 24.01 9.62 2.16
N SER A 432 24.23 8.35 1.81
CA SER A 432 24.92 7.95 0.56
C SER A 432 24.27 8.51 -0.72
N ASN A 433 22.99 8.88 -0.69
CA ASN A 433 22.27 9.50 -1.81
C ASN A 433 22.22 11.05 -1.72
N GLY A 434 22.86 11.66 -0.71
CA GLY A 434 22.89 13.10 -0.47
C GLY A 434 22.32 13.54 0.89
N PRO A 435 22.41 14.85 1.22
CA PRO A 435 21.87 15.39 2.46
C PRO A 435 20.34 15.43 2.44
N ILE A 436 19.72 14.91 3.50
CA ILE A 436 18.28 14.94 3.74
C ILE A 436 18.00 15.87 4.90
N THR A 437 16.99 16.73 4.75
CA THR A 437 16.57 17.66 5.80
C THR A 437 15.36 17.12 6.55
N PHE A 438 15.50 16.95 7.85
CA PHE A 438 14.45 16.55 8.78
C PHE A 438 13.90 17.76 9.53
N GLY A 439 12.63 17.68 9.93
CA GLY A 439 12.02 18.68 10.81
C GLY A 439 12.66 18.70 12.20
N PRO A 440 12.44 19.76 12.98
CA PRO A 440 13.08 19.95 14.30
C PRO A 440 12.67 18.89 15.33
N ILE A 441 11.52 18.24 15.13
CA ILE A 441 10.98 17.21 16.03
C ILE A 441 11.86 15.95 16.10
N PHE A 442 12.70 15.71 15.08
CA PHE A 442 13.61 14.57 15.04
C PHE A 442 14.93 14.84 15.77
N GLY A 443 15.01 15.91 16.57
CA GLY A 443 16.17 16.20 17.39
C GLY A 443 16.39 15.12 18.43
N LYS A 444 17.61 14.60 18.56
CA LYS A 444 17.92 13.51 19.50
C LYS A 444 17.50 13.83 20.93
N GLU A 445 17.81 15.04 21.41
CA GLU A 445 17.39 15.51 22.74
C GLU A 445 15.87 15.59 22.86
N PHE A 446 15.21 16.13 21.85
CA PHE A 446 13.75 16.25 21.83
C PHE A 446 13.06 14.89 21.86
N LEU A 447 13.54 13.94 21.05
CA LEU A 447 13.03 12.57 21.06
C LEU A 447 13.22 11.94 22.44
N ALA A 448 14.38 12.12 23.07
CA ALA A 448 14.64 11.57 24.41
C ALA A 448 13.64 12.11 25.45
N ASP A 449 13.36 13.42 25.43
CA ASP A 449 12.33 14.02 26.30
C ASP A 449 10.93 13.44 26.03
N VAL A 450 10.62 13.12 24.78
CA VAL A 450 9.35 12.46 24.41
C VAL A 450 9.27 11.04 24.95
N LEU A 451 10.40 10.29 25.00
CA LEU A 451 10.43 8.97 25.63
C LEU A 451 10.18 9.05 27.14
N ASP A 452 10.79 10.03 27.80
CA ASP A 452 10.60 10.26 29.23
C ASP A 452 9.12 10.60 29.54
N LEU A 453 8.49 11.43 28.71
CA LEU A 453 7.06 11.70 28.79
C LEU A 453 6.22 10.43 28.58
N GLN A 454 6.55 9.63 27.56
CA GLN A 454 5.85 8.37 27.28
C GLN A 454 5.94 7.41 28.46
N ASN A 455 7.12 7.23 29.05
CA ASN A 455 7.33 6.39 30.22
C ASN A 455 6.62 6.95 31.47
N GLY A 456 6.56 8.27 31.61
CA GLY A 456 5.75 8.93 32.63
C GLY A 456 4.26 8.59 32.49
N ILE A 457 3.73 8.56 31.27
CA ILE A 457 2.33 8.21 30.97
C ILE A 457 2.06 6.73 31.25
N LYS A 458 2.97 5.83 30.85
CA LYS A 458 2.83 4.38 31.12
C LYS A 458 2.69 4.07 32.61
N ASN A 459 3.43 4.81 33.44
CA ASN A 459 3.49 4.65 34.89
C ASN A 459 2.38 5.38 35.68
N ILE A 460 1.39 5.98 35.00
CA ILE A 460 0.29 6.64 35.70
C ILE A 460 -0.53 5.60 36.47
N ASN A 461 -0.62 5.79 37.78
CA ASN A 461 -1.47 5.00 38.65
C ASN A 461 -2.77 5.76 38.91
N ALA A 462 -3.88 5.27 38.35
CA ALA A 462 -5.21 5.78 38.60
C ALA A 462 -5.91 4.88 39.63
N THR A 463 -5.85 5.26 40.91
CA THR A 463 -6.59 4.58 41.99
C THR A 463 -6.35 3.07 42.09
N GLY A 464 -5.12 2.62 41.85
CA GLY A 464 -4.73 1.21 41.90
C GLY A 464 -4.76 0.49 40.55
N TYR A 465 -5.18 1.16 39.47
CA TYR A 465 -5.15 0.65 38.11
C TYR A 465 -3.98 1.26 37.33
N PHE A 466 -3.29 0.41 36.57
CA PHE A 466 -2.20 0.77 35.67
C PHE A 466 -2.63 0.62 34.21
N LEU A 467 -1.81 1.13 33.29
CA LEU A 467 -2.08 1.04 31.86
C LEU A 467 -2.30 -0.41 31.38
N LYS A 468 -1.49 -1.35 31.87
CA LYS A 468 -1.59 -2.78 31.52
C LYS A 468 -2.95 -3.42 31.84
N ASP A 469 -3.71 -2.84 32.78
CA ASP A 469 -5.01 -3.39 33.19
C ASP A 469 -6.15 -3.01 32.23
N ILE A 470 -5.96 -1.97 31.41
CA ILE A 470 -7.00 -1.39 30.55
C ILE A 470 -6.61 -1.27 29.08
N CYS A 471 -5.33 -1.45 28.74
CA CYS A 471 -4.83 -1.24 27.39
C CYS A 471 -5.30 -2.33 26.42
N TYR A 472 -5.29 -2.00 25.13
CA TYR A 472 -5.51 -2.97 24.06
C TYR A 472 -4.20 -3.71 23.74
N ALA A 473 -4.21 -5.04 23.83
CA ALA A 473 -3.04 -5.91 23.58
C ALA A 473 -3.40 -7.03 22.56
N PRO A 474 -3.22 -6.81 21.25
CA PRO A 474 -3.73 -7.70 20.19
C PRO A 474 -3.00 -9.05 20.09
N LEU A 475 -1.78 -9.15 20.61
CA LEU A 475 -0.97 -10.37 20.56
C LEU A 475 -1.17 -11.29 21.78
N LYS A 476 -1.93 -10.83 22.79
CA LYS A 476 -2.22 -11.58 24.00
C LYS A 476 -3.65 -12.10 23.99
N GLY A 477 -3.82 -13.34 24.45
CA GLY A 477 -5.13 -13.95 24.63
C GLY A 477 -5.79 -13.46 25.91
N SER A 478 -7.10 -13.58 26.02
CA SER A 478 -7.88 -13.11 27.18
C SER A 478 -7.51 -13.73 28.53
N ASN A 479 -6.71 -14.80 28.54
CA ASN A 479 -6.31 -15.55 29.75
C ASN A 479 -4.82 -15.44 30.09
N SER A 480 -4.05 -14.59 29.40
CA SER A 480 -2.64 -14.36 29.70
C SER A 480 -2.46 -13.04 30.43
N ASP A 481 -1.57 -13.01 31.43
CA ASP A 481 -1.14 -11.77 32.05
C ASP A 481 -0.56 -10.83 30.99
N ILE A 482 -1.05 -9.59 31.01
CA ILE A 482 -0.67 -8.51 30.10
C ILE A 482 0.40 -7.69 30.79
N ASP A 483 1.56 -7.58 30.16
CA ASP A 483 2.62 -6.67 30.58
C ASP A 483 2.48 -5.32 29.87
N GLU A 484 3.14 -4.29 30.41
CA GLU A 484 3.11 -2.94 29.82
C GLU A 484 3.67 -2.89 28.38
N SER A 485 4.58 -3.80 28.04
CA SER A 485 5.15 -3.95 26.70
C SER A 485 4.19 -4.56 25.68
N ASP A 486 3.12 -5.23 26.14
CA ASP A 486 2.12 -5.84 25.27
C ASP A 486 1.05 -4.84 24.81
N CYS A 487 0.95 -3.69 25.50
CA CYS A 487 0.02 -2.63 25.18
C CYS A 487 0.36 -1.93 23.85
N VAL A 488 -0.65 -1.67 23.04
CA VAL A 488 -0.48 -0.89 21.79
C VAL A 488 -0.20 0.57 22.12
N ILE A 489 1.02 1.01 21.84
CA ILE A 489 1.45 2.41 21.92
C ILE A 489 2.06 2.79 20.58
N GLN A 490 1.43 3.74 19.88
CA GLN A 490 1.83 4.16 18.55
C GLN A 490 2.64 5.46 18.64
N SER A 491 3.97 5.33 18.72
CA SER A 491 4.90 6.45 18.71
C SER A 491 6.13 6.13 17.86
N ILE A 492 6.95 7.15 17.57
CA ILE A 492 8.24 6.98 16.89
C ILE A 492 9.20 6.07 17.65
N TRP A 493 9.05 5.99 18.98
CA TRP A 493 9.88 5.14 19.84
C TRP A 493 9.61 3.66 19.67
N GLY A 494 8.48 3.28 19.06
CA GLY A 494 8.21 1.91 18.65
C GLY A 494 9.28 1.33 17.71
N TYR A 495 9.90 2.15 16.85
CA TYR A 495 11.01 1.71 15.98
C TYR A 495 12.26 1.33 16.78
N PHE A 496 12.49 1.99 17.91
CA PHE A 496 13.63 1.77 18.80
C PHE A 496 13.26 0.86 19.99
N LYS A 497 12.10 0.22 19.97
CA LYS A 497 11.60 -0.62 21.08
C LYS A 497 11.62 0.10 22.43
N ASP A 498 11.32 1.40 22.43
CA ASP A 498 11.36 2.26 23.62
C ASP A 498 12.72 2.28 24.35
N ASP A 499 13.82 2.00 23.64
CA ASP A 499 15.17 1.98 24.17
C ASP A 499 15.98 3.17 23.65
N LYS A 500 16.48 3.99 24.58
CA LYS A 500 17.26 5.20 24.29
C LYS A 500 18.62 4.87 23.67
N GLU A 501 19.24 3.74 24.03
CA GLU A 501 20.57 3.38 23.53
C GLU A 501 20.56 3.12 22.01
N ARG A 502 19.43 2.64 21.47
CA ARG A 502 19.28 2.36 20.04
C ARG A 502 19.24 3.63 19.17
N LEU A 503 18.94 4.79 19.75
CA LEU A 503 19.00 6.08 19.06
C LEU A 503 20.45 6.58 18.88
N GLU A 504 21.38 6.03 19.66
CA GLU A 504 22.80 6.40 19.62
C GLU A 504 23.60 5.59 18.59
N ASP A 505 22.98 4.61 17.93
CA ASP A 505 23.65 3.79 16.92
C ASP A 505 24.07 4.63 15.68
N HIS A 506 25.25 4.35 15.12
CA HIS A 506 25.87 5.17 14.09
C HIS A 506 25.88 4.45 12.74
N ASP A 507 24.69 4.28 12.14
CA ASP A 507 24.58 3.76 10.78
C ASP A 507 24.27 4.87 9.76
N THR A 508 25.06 4.94 8.69
CA THR A 508 24.95 5.98 7.65
C THR A 508 23.87 5.69 6.59
N ASP A 509 23.46 4.42 6.47
CA ASP A 509 22.56 3.96 5.40
C ASP A 509 21.28 3.29 5.92
N ASN A 510 21.25 2.77 7.15
CA ASN A 510 20.02 2.33 7.79
C ASN A 510 19.23 3.58 8.20
N GLY A 511 18.11 3.84 7.52
CA GLY A 511 17.32 5.07 7.62
C GLY A 511 16.58 5.31 8.95
N PHE A 512 17.13 4.85 10.07
CA PHE A 512 16.56 5.03 11.40
C PHE A 512 17.32 6.03 12.28
N ASN A 513 18.48 6.59 11.88
CA ASN A 513 19.18 7.63 12.65
C ASN A 513 19.58 8.83 11.78
#